data_AF-A0A2W0G821-F1
#
_entry.id   AF-A0A2W0G821-F1
#
_cell.length_a   1.000
_cell.length_b   1.000
_cell.length_c   1.000
_cell.angle_alpha   90.00
_cell.angle_beta   90.00
_cell.angle_gamma   90.00
#
_symmetry.space_group_name_H-M   'P 1'
#
loop_
_entity.id
_entity.type
_entity.pdbx_description
1 polymer ?
#
loop_
_entity_poly.entity_id
_entity_poly.type
_entity_poly.pdbx_seq_one_letter_code
_entity_poly.pdbx_strand_id
1 'polypeptide(L)'
;MKVYIAGPMSGLPNFNRAAFNHAHFHLWSKGHIVLNPARLPDGLTQAEYMDICLSMLRCADAIYMLEGWEHSAGARAENALAEKLEMEIIFQEEERAA
;
A
#
# COMPACT_ATOMS: atom_id res chain seq x y z
N MET A 1 10.98 -5.84 9.22
CA MET A 1 9.70 -5.17 9.52
C MET A 1 8.64 -5.69 8.57
N LYS A 2 7.38 -5.70 9.02
CA LYS A 2 6.20 -5.89 8.19
C LYS A 2 5.82 -4.53 7.60
N VAL A 3 5.78 -4.42 6.28
CA VAL A 3 5.48 -3.16 5.58
C VAL A 3 4.23 -3.34 4.74
N TYR A 4 3.21 -2.52 4.98
CA TYR A 4 1.99 -2.48 4.17
C TYR A 4 2.14 -1.48 3.02
N ILE A 5 1.79 -1.87 1.79
CA ILE A 5 1.84 -0.98 0.63
C ILE A 5 0.46 -0.34 0.44
N ALA A 6 0.40 0.98 0.37
CA ALA A 6 -0.81 1.77 0.13
C ALA A 6 -0.65 2.63 -1.12
N GLY A 7 -1.70 2.74 -1.93
CA GLY A 7 -1.63 3.52 -3.18
C GLY A 7 -2.92 3.50 -4.00
N PRO A 8 -2.96 4.20 -5.14
CA PRO A 8 -4.11 4.18 -6.03
C PRO A 8 -4.26 2.83 -6.75
N MET A 9 -5.47 2.26 -6.74
CA MET A 9 -5.81 1.02 -7.46
C MET A 9 -7.03 1.22 -8.39
N SER A 10 -8.16 1.66 -7.84
CA SER A 10 -9.42 1.81 -8.58
C SER A 10 -9.30 2.84 -9.71
N GLY A 11 -9.80 2.47 -10.90
CA GLY A 11 -9.80 3.34 -12.07
C GLY A 11 -8.48 3.38 -12.86
N LEU A 12 -7.44 2.66 -12.41
CA LEU A 12 -6.17 2.54 -13.13
C LEU A 12 -6.10 1.22 -13.93
N PRO A 13 -5.33 1.19 -15.04
CA PRO A 13 -5.10 -0.03 -15.80
C PRO A 13 -4.58 -1.17 -14.91
N ASN A 14 -5.20 -2.35 -15.02
CA ASN A 14 -4.85 -3.54 -14.24
C ASN A 14 -4.75 -3.27 -12.72
N PHE A 15 -5.59 -2.37 -12.20
CA PHE A 15 -5.63 -1.97 -10.79
C PHE A 15 -4.29 -1.52 -10.22
N ASN A 16 -3.43 -0.94 -11.07
CA ASN A 16 -2.08 -0.53 -10.71
C ASN A 16 -1.20 -1.66 -10.12
N ARG A 17 -1.55 -2.94 -10.37
CA ARG A 17 -0.84 -4.11 -9.80
C ARG A 17 0.67 -4.08 -10.10
N ALA A 18 1.08 -3.49 -11.22
CA ALA A 18 2.49 -3.31 -11.58
C ALA A 18 3.26 -2.47 -10.55
N ALA A 19 2.75 -1.30 -10.14
CA ALA A 19 3.40 -0.44 -9.15
C ALA A 19 3.49 -1.12 -7.78
N PHE A 20 2.40 -1.76 -7.34
CA PHE A 20 2.38 -2.51 -6.10
C PHE A 20 3.38 -3.67 -6.09
N ASN A 21 3.50 -4.40 -7.21
CA ASN A 21 4.47 -5.49 -7.32
C ASN A 21 5.92 -4.97 -7.38
N HIS A 22 6.16 -3.85 -8.05
CA HIS A 22 7.48 -3.21 -8.06
C HIS A 22 7.90 -2.81 -6.63
N ALA A 23 7.05 -2.08 -5.91
CA ALA A 23 7.29 -1.75 -4.51
C ALA A 23 7.44 -2.99 -3.62
N HIS A 24 6.68 -4.05 -3.90
CA HIS A 24 6.81 -5.32 -3.20
C HIS A 24 8.20 -5.91 -3.34
N PHE A 25 8.73 -6.03 -4.57
CA PHE A 25 10.07 -6.57 -4.78
C PHE A 25 11.15 -5.66 -4.22
N HIS A 26 11.00 -4.34 -4.34
CA HIS A 26 11.92 -3.37 -3.76
C HIS A 26 12.04 -3.54 -2.24
N LEU A 27 10.92 -3.51 -1.51
CA LEU A 27 10.89 -3.67 -0.05
C LEU A 27 11.34 -5.08 0.37
N TRP A 28 10.93 -6.11 -0.37
CA TRP A 28 11.33 -7.48 -0.12
C TRP A 28 12.85 -7.68 -0.27
N SER A 29 13.47 -7.10 -1.30
CA SER A 29 14.93 -7.15 -1.50
C SER A 29 15.72 -6.49 -0.37
N LYS A 30 15.09 -5.58 0.38
CA LYS A 30 15.65 -4.93 1.59
C LYS A 30 15.41 -5.76 2.87
N GLY A 31 14.86 -6.98 2.76
CA GLY A 31 14.64 -7.90 3.87
C GLY A 31 13.34 -7.67 4.65
N HIS A 32 12.36 -6.99 4.06
CA HIS A 32 11.06 -6.76 4.71
C HIS A 32 10.05 -7.86 4.41
N ILE A 33 9.11 -8.08 5.34
CA ILE A 33 7.89 -8.88 5.11
C ILE A 33 6.86 -7.93 4.51
N VAL A 34 6.47 -8.15 3.26
CA VAL A 34 5.65 -7.17 2.54
C VAL A 34 4.19 -7.60 2.47
N LEU A 35 3.30 -6.76 2.99
CA LEU A 35 1.85 -6.90 2.93
C LEU A 35 1.35 -6.09 1.72
N ASN A 36 1.01 -6.79 0.63
CA ASN A 36 0.62 -6.17 -0.64
C ASN A 36 -0.87 -6.42 -0.93
N PRO A 37 -1.75 -5.40 -0.85
CA PRO A 37 -3.18 -5.57 -1.12
C PRO A 37 -3.47 -5.94 -2.59
N ALA A 38 -2.56 -5.64 -3.52
CA ALA A 38 -2.67 -6.05 -4.92
C ALA A 38 -2.46 -7.55 -5.15
N ARG A 39 -2.34 -8.38 -4.10
CA ARG A 39 -2.37 -9.85 -4.18
C ARG A 39 -3.71 -10.45 -3.74
N LEU A 40 -4.64 -9.62 -3.27
CA LEU A 40 -6.00 -10.06 -2.94
C LEU A 40 -6.75 -10.49 -4.22
N PRO A 41 -7.68 -11.46 -4.11
CA PRO A 41 -8.46 -11.93 -5.24
C PRO A 41 -9.35 -10.82 -5.80
N ASP A 42 -9.69 -10.90 -7.08
CA ASP A 42 -10.72 -10.06 -7.69
C ASP A 42 -12.13 -10.46 -7.20
N GLY A 43 -13.09 -9.55 -7.36
CA GLY A 43 -14.51 -9.82 -7.10
C GLY A 43 -15.01 -9.45 -5.70
N LEU A 44 -14.15 -8.93 -4.83
CA LEU A 44 -14.57 -8.35 -3.56
C LEU A 44 -15.21 -6.98 -3.77
N THR A 45 -16.16 -6.63 -2.93
CA THR A 45 -16.69 -5.27 -2.85
C THR A 45 -15.64 -4.32 -2.28
N GLN A 46 -15.80 -3.03 -2.53
CA GLN A 46 -14.89 -2.02 -2.01
C GLN A 46 -14.82 -2.04 -0.47
N ALA A 47 -15.94 -2.30 0.21
CA ALA A 47 -15.99 -2.41 1.66
C ALA A 47 -15.22 -3.64 2.19
N GLU A 48 -15.35 -4.80 1.54
CA GLU A 48 -14.61 -6.01 1.90
C GLU A 48 -13.10 -5.85 1.67
N TYR A 49 -12.69 -5.19 0.58
CA TYR A 49 -11.28 -4.83 0.38
C TYR A 49 -10.76 -3.97 1.53
N MET A 50 -11.50 -2.92 1.92
CA MET A 50 -11.07 -2.05 3.02
C MET A 50 -10.94 -2.79 4.34
N ASP A 51 -11.86 -3.69 4.67
CA ASP A 51 -11.79 -4.44 5.93
C ASP A 51 -10.52 -5.31 6.00
N ILE A 52 -10.19 -6.00 4.90
CA ILE A 52 -8.97 -6.79 4.79
C ILE A 52 -7.73 -5.89 4.82
N CYS A 53 -7.71 -4.82 4.03
CA CYS A 53 -6.58 -3.87 3.96
C CYS A 53 -6.28 -3.21 5.30
N LEU A 54 -7.29 -2.72 6.01
CA LEU A 54 -7.12 -2.14 7.34
C LEU A 54 -6.66 -3.18 8.36
N SER A 55 -7.09 -4.44 8.22
CA SER A 55 -6.57 -5.55 9.04
C SER A 55 -5.10 -5.83 8.76
N MET A 56 -4.69 -5.86 7.49
CA MET A 56 -3.28 -6.00 7.09
C MET A 56 -2.44 -4.85 7.64
N LEU A 57 -2.92 -3.62 7.50
CA LEU A 57 -2.25 -2.41 8.00
C LEU A 57 -2.05 -2.46 9.52
N ARG A 58 -3.06 -2.86 10.30
CA ARG A 58 -2.93 -3.04 11.76
C ARG A 58 -1.90 -4.08 12.17
N CYS A 59 -1.55 -5.01 11.28
CA CYS A 59 -0.50 -5.99 11.52
C CYS A 59 0.90 -5.52 11.08
N ALA A 60 1.00 -4.43 10.33
CA ALA A 60 2.27 -3.90 9.85
C ALA A 60 3.00 -3.08 10.92
N ASP A 61 4.31 -2.94 10.74
CA ASP A 61 5.14 -2.05 11.56
C ASP A 61 5.27 -0.67 10.89
N ALA A 62 5.15 -0.63 9.55
CA ALA A 62 5.22 0.59 8.73
C ALA A 62 4.25 0.53 7.54
N ILE A 63 3.90 1.70 7.01
CA ILE A 63 3.16 1.88 5.76
C ILE A 63 4.07 2.50 4.69
N TYR A 64 4.00 1.99 3.46
CA TYR A 64 4.72 2.48 2.30
C TYR A 64 3.73 3.06 1.29
N MET A 65 3.78 4.37 1.09
CA MET A 65 2.88 5.15 0.26
C MET A 65 3.41 5.26 -1.16
N LEU A 66 2.68 4.69 -2.14
CA LEU A 66 2.99 4.82 -3.55
C LEU A 66 2.71 6.24 -4.08
N GLU A 67 3.33 6.59 -5.19
CA GLU A 67 3.07 7.85 -5.89
C GLU A 67 1.57 8.04 -6.20
N GLY A 68 1.06 9.25 -5.95
CA GLY A 68 -0.34 9.60 -6.17
C GLY A 68 -1.32 9.05 -5.12
N TRP A 69 -0.83 8.56 -3.98
CA TRP A 69 -1.67 8.09 -2.87
C TRP A 69 -2.64 9.17 -2.37
N GLU A 70 -2.26 10.44 -2.45
CA GLU A 70 -3.04 11.60 -2.04
C GLU A 70 -4.37 11.69 -2.79
N HIS A 71 -4.43 11.12 -4.01
CA HIS A 71 -5.62 11.10 -4.84
C HIS A 71 -6.49 9.86 -4.61
N SER A 72 -5.97 8.82 -3.94
CA SER A 72 -6.69 7.58 -3.64
C SER A 72 -7.47 7.70 -2.33
N ALA A 73 -8.81 7.61 -2.42
CA ALA A 73 -9.65 7.62 -1.21
C ALA A 73 -9.32 6.48 -0.23
N GLY A 74 -8.99 5.29 -0.76
CA GLY A 74 -8.56 4.14 0.05
C GLY A 74 -7.21 4.38 0.71
N ALA A 75 -6.21 4.84 -0.05
CA ALA A 75 -4.87 5.07 0.50
C ALA A 75 -4.85 6.21 1.53
N ARG A 76 -5.67 7.26 1.35
CA ARG A 76 -5.84 8.31 2.36
C ARG A 76 -6.46 7.77 3.66
N ALA A 77 -7.42 6.84 3.57
CA ALA A 77 -8.01 6.21 4.76
C ALA A 77 -6.99 5.33 5.50
N GLU A 78 -6.16 4.60 4.74
CA GLU A 78 -5.06 3.81 5.29
C GLU A 78 -4.01 4.70 5.95
N ASN A 79 -3.61 5.81 5.32
CA ASN A 79 -2.68 6.79 5.91
C ASN A 79 -3.21 7.36 7.22
N ALA A 80 -4.49 7.78 7.25
CA ALA A 80 -5.10 8.33 8.47
C ALA A 80 -5.11 7.31 9.62
N LEU A 81 -5.32 6.02 9.32
CA LEU A 81 -5.19 4.97 10.33
C LEU A 81 -3.74 4.79 10.78
N ALA A 82 -2.78 4.79 9.85
CA ALA A 82 -1.36 4.68 10.17
C ALA A 82 -0.86 5.83 11.07
N GLU A 83 -1.24 7.07 10.76
CA GLU A 83 -0.99 8.25 11.60
C GLU A 83 -1.59 8.08 13.00
N LYS A 84 -2.83 7.60 13.08
CA LYS A 84 -3.51 7.38 14.36
C LYS A 84 -2.83 6.32 15.22
N LEU A 85 -2.22 5.32 14.57
CA LEU A 85 -1.48 4.24 15.21
C LEU A 85 0.00 4.59 15.45
N GLU A 86 0.43 5.81 15.13
CA GLU A 86 1.82 6.28 15.26
C GLU A 86 2.82 5.37 14.52
N MET A 87 2.38 4.81 13.38
CA MET A 87 3.20 3.94 12.55
C MET A 87 4.24 4.73 11.77
N GLU A 88 5.34 4.08 11.39
CA GLU A 88 6.30 4.65 10.45
C GLU A 88 5.66 4.79 9.06
N ILE A 89 5.67 6.00 8.51
CA ILE A 89 5.14 6.33 7.19
C ILE A 89 6.30 6.60 6.25
N ILE A 90 6.43 5.79 5.21
CA ILE A 90 7.49 5.86 4.20
C ILE A 90 6.85 6.23 2.87
N PHE A 91 7.41 7.22 2.18
CA PHE A 91 6.93 7.62 0.85
C PHE A 91 7.83 7.04 -0.23
N GLN A 92 7.24 6.65 -1.35
CA GLN A 92 7.99 6.25 -2.54
C GLN A 92 8.86 7.43 -2.99
N GLU A 93 10.18 7.23 -3.00
CA GLU A 93 11.10 8.21 -3.56
C GLU A 93 10.90 8.26 -5.09
N GLU A 94 10.78 9.47 -5.64
CA GLU A 94 10.94 9.67 -7.08
C GLU A 94 12.36 9.22 -7.43
N GLU A 95 12.51 8.20 -8.29
CA GLU A 95 13.78 7.95 -8.95
C GLU A 95 14.10 9.19 -9.80
N ARG A 96 14.90 10.11 -9.24
CA ARG A 96 15.54 11.15 -10.03
C ARG A 96 16.44 10.44 -11.03
N ALA A 97 15.94 10.29 -12.26
CA ALA A 97 16.74 9.87 -13.40
C ALA A 97 18.00 10.76 -13.45
N ALA A 98 19.15 10.17 -13.17
CA ALA A 98 20.46 10.75 -13.39
C ALA A 98 20.88 10.60 -14.86
#